data_AF-A0A3D3LQT8-F1
#
_entry.id   AF-A0A3D3LQT8-F1
#
_cell.length_a   1.000
_cell.length_b   1.000
_cell.length_c   1.000
_cell.angle_alpha   90.00
_cell.angle_beta   90.00
_cell.angle_gamma   90.00
#
_symmetry.space_group_name_H-M   'P 1'
#
loop_
_entity.id
_entity.type
_entity.pdbx_description
1 polymer ?
#
loop_
_entity_poly.entity_id
_entity_poly.type
_entity_poly.pdbx_seq_one_letter_code
_entity_poly.pdbx_strand_id
1 'polypeptide(L)'
;MKLFEVYSQIKTEPVRAKGVFLFDKNGKKYLDFFGGHAVISIGHSHPEYIKNLSKQLKKISFYSNAVINSLQIKFAKKLGKISG
;
A
#
# COMPACT_ATOMS: atom_id res chain seq x y z
N MET A 1 -9.64 6.92 25.07
CA MET A 1 -8.38 6.15 25.25
C MET A 1 -7.24 6.91 24.61
N LYS A 2 -6.04 6.91 25.21
CA LYS A 2 -4.82 7.43 24.57
C LYS A 2 -4.10 6.27 23.87
N LEU A 3 -3.44 6.55 22.75
CA LEU A 3 -2.54 5.59 22.10
C LEU A 3 -1.27 5.42 22.94
N PHE A 4 -0.63 4.24 22.85
CA PHE A 4 0.69 4.03 23.43
C PHE A 4 1.76 4.79 22.64
N GLU A 5 2.66 5.47 23.33
CA GLU A 5 3.73 6.27 22.74
C GLU A 5 4.92 5.40 22.33
N VAL A 6 4.80 4.72 21.19
CA VAL A 6 5.85 3.83 20.64
C VAL A 6 6.72 4.47 19.55
N TYR A 7 6.35 5.66 19.05
CA TYR A 7 7.12 6.41 18.05
C TYR A 7 7.09 7.92 18.33
N SER A 8 8.18 8.60 18.00
CA SER A 8 8.18 10.06 17.87
C SER A 8 7.35 10.47 16.65
N GLN A 9 6.37 11.35 16.85
CA GLN A 9 5.47 11.78 15.78
C GLN A 9 5.93 13.10 15.14
N ILE A 10 5.97 13.11 13.81
CA ILE A 10 6.00 14.35 13.03
C ILE A 10 4.60 14.98 13.12
N LYS A 11 4.51 16.27 13.48
CA LYS A 11 3.24 17.01 13.58
C LYS A 11 2.69 17.37 12.19
N THR A 12 2.44 16.36 11.37
CA THR A 12 1.84 16.50 10.04
C THR A 12 0.80 15.39 9.89
N GLU A 13 -0.39 15.76 9.42
CA GLU A 13 -1.51 14.84 9.23
C GLU A 13 -1.84 14.76 7.73
N PRO A 14 -1.27 13.78 7.00
CA PRO A 14 -1.62 13.55 5.60
C PRO A 14 -3.05 13.03 5.48
N VAL A 15 -3.86 13.68 4.64
CA VAL A 15 -5.28 13.31 4.43
C VAL A 15 -5.57 12.84 3.01
N ARG A 16 -4.69 13.13 2.05
CA ARG A 16 -4.81 12.67 0.66
C ARG A 16 -3.43 12.45 0.05
N ALA A 17 -3.33 11.46 -0.82
CA ALA A 17 -2.08 11.14 -1.51
C ALA A 17 -2.33 10.61 -2.92
N LYS A 18 -1.52 11.00 -3.90
CA LYS A 18 -1.57 10.50 -5.29
C LYS A 18 -0.21 10.63 -5.97
N GLY A 19 0.26 9.54 -6.57
CA GLY A 19 1.58 9.49 -7.20
C GLY A 19 2.66 9.80 -6.17
N VAL A 20 3.51 10.78 -6.47
CA VAL A 20 4.61 11.20 -5.58
C VAL A 20 4.21 12.30 -4.58
N PHE A 21 2.92 12.65 -4.46
CA PHE A 21 2.48 13.78 -3.64
C PHE A 21 1.58 13.38 -2.48
N LEU A 22 1.81 14.02 -1.34
CA LEU A 22 0.97 14.03 -0.14
C LEU A 22 0.34 15.40 0.06
N PHE A 23 -0.84 15.42 0.67
CA PHE A 23 -1.56 16.63 1.03
C PHE A 23 -1.99 16.52 2.48
N ASP A 24 -1.58 17.49 3.31
CA ASP A 24 -1.99 17.53 4.70
C ASP A 24 -3.40 18.11 4.87
N LYS A 25 -3.93 18.03 6.10
CA LYS A 25 -5.26 18.58 6.42
C LYS A 25 -5.43 20.08 6.18
N ASN A 26 -4.32 20.83 6.11
CA ASN A 26 -4.32 22.26 5.85
C ASN A 26 -4.21 22.56 4.35
N GLY A 27 -4.19 21.53 3.49
CA GLY A 27 -4.06 21.64 2.05
C GLY A 27 -2.61 21.80 1.54
N LYS A 28 -1.61 21.75 2.43
CA LYS A 28 -0.20 21.86 2.02
C LYS A 28 0.21 20.61 1.24
N LYS A 29 0.79 20.82 0.06
CA LYS A 29 1.29 19.76 -0.82
C LYS A 29 2.76 19.47 -0.52
N TYR A 30 3.10 18.19 -0.41
CA TYR A 30 4.45 17.69 -0.17
C TYR A 30 4.85 16.76 -1.32
N LEU A 31 6.06 16.92 -1.83
CA LEU A 31 6.71 15.90 -2.65
C LEU A 31 7.29 14.84 -1.71
N ASP A 32 6.83 13.60 -1.84
CA ASP A 32 7.17 12.51 -0.92
C ASP A 32 8.41 11.75 -1.40
N PHE A 33 9.55 12.04 -0.77
CA PHE A 33 10.81 11.30 -0.94
C PHE A 33 11.03 10.24 0.15
N PHE A 34 10.06 10.07 1.07
CA PHE A 34 10.15 9.14 2.18
C PHE A 34 9.50 7.79 1.83
N GLY A 35 8.37 7.82 1.13
CA GLY A 35 7.67 6.62 0.66
C GLY A 35 7.19 5.70 1.79
N GLY A 36 7.02 6.24 3.00
CA GLY A 36 6.58 5.49 4.18
C GLY A 36 7.54 4.37 4.55
N HIS A 37 8.83 4.68 4.78
CA HIS A 37 9.89 3.68 4.94
C HIS A 37 10.06 2.78 3.71
N ALA A 38 10.11 3.39 2.51
CA ALA A 38 10.29 2.70 1.23
C ALA A 38 9.21 1.66 0.86
N VAL A 39 8.04 1.70 1.50
CA VAL A 39 6.95 0.76 1.25
C VAL A 39 6.23 1.05 -0.07
N ILE A 40 5.91 2.32 -0.34
CA ILE A 40 5.05 2.69 -1.48
C ILE A 40 5.85 2.88 -2.79
N SER A 41 6.50 1.82 -3.25
CA SER A 41 7.42 1.85 -4.41
C SER A 41 6.79 2.31 -5.73
N ILE A 42 5.47 2.16 -5.89
CA ILE A 42 4.72 2.58 -7.09
C ILE A 42 4.01 3.93 -6.94
N GLY A 43 4.30 4.65 -5.86
CA GLY A 43 3.61 5.88 -5.49
C GLY A 43 2.20 5.66 -4.93
N HIS A 44 1.66 6.71 -4.32
CA HIS A 44 0.39 6.69 -3.62
C HIS A 44 -0.79 6.47 -4.57
N SER A 45 -1.72 5.60 -4.18
CA SER A 45 -3.00 5.39 -4.87
C SER A 45 -2.86 5.11 -6.37
N HIS A 46 -1.85 4.31 -6.76
CA HIS A 46 -1.60 3.98 -8.16
C HIS A 46 -2.86 3.34 -8.82
N PRO A 47 -3.36 3.85 -9.97
CA PRO A 47 -4.66 3.44 -10.51
C PRO A 47 -4.80 1.92 -10.76
N GLU A 48 -3.74 1.29 -11.27
CA GLU A 48 -3.75 -0.16 -11.51
C GLU A 48 -3.77 -0.98 -10.21
N TYR A 49 -3.10 -0.50 -9.17
CA TYR A 49 -3.10 -1.14 -7.86
C TYR A 49 -4.50 -1.10 -7.24
N ILE A 50 -5.11 0.10 -7.21
CA ILE A 50 -6.47 0.29 -6.69
C ILE A 50 -7.47 -0.58 -7.46
N LYS A 51 -7.43 -0.55 -8.79
CA LYS A 51 -8.34 -1.36 -9.64
C LYS A 51 -8.25 -2.85 -9.32
N ASN A 52 -7.04 -3.41 -9.27
CA ASN A 52 -6.85 -4.84 -9.07
C ASN A 52 -7.17 -5.26 -7.63
N LEU A 53 -6.76 -4.46 -6.63
CA LEU A 53 -7.06 -4.72 -5.23
C LEU A 53 -8.58 -4.67 -4.97
N SER A 54 -9.27 -3.62 -5.40
CA SER A 54 -10.73 -3.50 -5.23
C SER A 54 -11.47 -4.63 -5.94
N LYS A 55 -11.03 -5.06 -7.13
CA LYS A 55 -11.62 -6.21 -7.84
C LYS A 55 -11.49 -7.49 -7.02
N GLN A 56 -10.35 -7.72 -6.38
CA GLN A 56 -10.13 -8.92 -5.57
C GLN A 56 -10.91 -8.87 -4.26
N LEU A 57 -10.94 -7.72 -3.58
CA LEU A 57 -11.70 -7.51 -2.34
C LEU A 57 -13.20 -7.78 -2.52
N LYS A 58 -13.77 -7.47 -3.70
CA LYS A 58 -15.17 -7.81 -4.04
C LYS A 58 -15.43 -9.31 -4.23
N LYS A 59 -14.37 -10.13 -4.34
CA LYS A 59 -14.48 -11.59 -4.47
C LYS A 59 -14.17 -12.28 -3.15
N ILE A 60 -12.96 -12.05 -2.63
CA ILE A 60 -12.48 -12.61 -1.37
C ILE A 60 -11.30 -11.77 -0.88
N SER A 61 -11.36 -11.31 0.37
CA SER A 61 -10.31 -10.53 1.02
C SER A 61 -9.23 -11.42 1.64
N PHE A 62 -9.63 -12.54 2.25
CA PHE A 62 -8.74 -13.44 2.96
C PHE A 62 -9.28 -14.87 2.98
N TYR A 63 -8.36 -15.83 2.86
CA TYR A 63 -8.55 -17.21 3.28
C TYR A 63 -7.18 -17.78 3.67
N SER A 64 -7.16 -18.81 4.53
CA SER A 64 -5.93 -19.44 5.00
C SER A 64 -5.26 -20.30 3.91
N ASN A 65 -4.08 -20.84 4.22
CA ASN A 65 -3.37 -21.78 3.34
C ASN A 65 -3.96 -23.21 3.35
N ALA A 66 -5.10 -23.43 4.00
CA ALA A 66 -5.76 -24.74 4.01
C ALA A 66 -6.49 -25.08 2.70
N VAL A 67 -6.50 -24.18 1.71
CA VAL A 67 -7.20 -24.35 0.42
C VAL A 67 -6.34 -23.92 -0.77
N ILE A 68 -6.81 -24.27 -1.97
CA ILE A 68 -6.17 -23.90 -3.22
C ILE A 68 -6.38 -22.39 -3.49
N ASN A 69 -5.27 -21.67 -3.72
CA ASN A 69 -5.28 -20.28 -4.15
C ASN A 69 -4.39 -20.08 -5.39
N SER A 70 -5.01 -20.01 -6.56
CA SER A 70 -4.29 -19.87 -7.84
C SER A 70 -3.49 -18.56 -7.97
N LEU A 71 -3.84 -17.51 -7.20
CA LEU A 71 -3.07 -16.26 -7.19
C LEU A 71 -1.68 -16.44 -6.55
N GLN A 72 -1.56 -17.29 -5.53
CA GLN A 72 -0.26 -17.61 -4.92
C GLN A 72 0.67 -18.29 -5.92
N ILE A 73 0.17 -19.28 -6.66
CA ILE A 73 0.93 -19.98 -7.70
C ILE A 73 1.34 -19.01 -8.83
N LYS A 74 0.41 -18.17 -9.28
CA LYS A 74 0.69 -17.17 -10.33
C LYS A 74 1.77 -16.18 -9.88
N PHE A 75 1.70 -15.73 -8.64
CA PHE A 75 2.71 -14.83 -8.08
C PHE A 75 4.06 -15.51 -7.95
N ALA A 76 4.13 -16.71 -7.38
CA ALA A 76 5.38 -17.48 -7.22
C ALA A 76 6.08 -17.72 -8.57
N LYS A 77 5.33 -18.12 -9.61
CA LYS A 77 5.88 -18.28 -10.97
C LYS A 77 6.44 -16.97 -11.53
N LYS A 78 5.72 -15.85 -11.34
CA LYS A 78 6.18 -14.54 -11.80
C LYS A 78 7.44 -14.11 -11.06
N LEU A 79 7.47 -14.31 -9.74
CA LEU A 79 8.60 -13.95 -8.89
C LEU A 79 9.85 -14.76 -9.27
N GLY A 80 9.77 -16.09 -9.33
CA GLY A 80 10.89 -16.94 -9.76
C GLY A 80 11.42 -16.57 -11.16
N LYS A 81 10.53 -16.22 -12.09
CA LYS A 81 10.96 -15.77 -13.43
C LYS A 81 11.80 -14.48 -13.39
N ILE A 82 11.53 -13.56 -12.45
CA ILE A 82 12.23 -12.27 -12.36
C ILE A 82 13.41 -12.29 -11.39
N SER A 83 13.46 -13.23 -10.44
CA SER A 83 14.51 -13.33 -9.42
C SER A 83 15.62 -14.32 -9.76
N GLY A 84 15.42 -15.20 -10.76
CA GLY A 84 16.21 -16.44 -10.89
C GLY A 84 15.72 -17.51 -9.92
#